data_AF-A0A419E0E0-F1
#
_entry.id   AF-A0A419E0E0-F1
#
_cell.length_a   1.000
_cell.length_b   1.000
_cell.length_c   1.000
_cell.angle_alpha   90.00
_cell.angle_beta   90.00
_cell.angle_gamma   90.00
#
_symmetry.space_group_name_H-M   'P 1'
#
loop_
_entity.id
_entity.type
_entity.pdbx_description
1 polymer ?
#
loop_
_entity_poly.entity_id
_entity_poly.type
_entity_poly.pdbx_seq_one_letter_code
_entity_poly.pdbx_strand_id
1 'polypeptide(L)'
;MGNTPNTDILCSNIEGTRFVHVQVKTFVPGGRTCSVGMKSEKNFGENFFWVLGGIPEPESKSDFVYYVIPSSVMAKEISKAHQAWLESPGKKGQEHNDSMIRIVTLPPHTSFTGWDVSEYQNRWDLIEQKLKE
;
A
#
# COMPACT_ATOMS: atom_id res chain seq x y z
N MET A 1 -19.61 -16.43 -5.94
CA MET A 1 -18.56 -16.10 -4.94
C MET A 1 -18.75 -14.66 -4.54
N GLY A 2 -18.92 -14.37 -3.25
CA GLY A 2 -19.01 -12.99 -2.76
C GLY A 2 -17.62 -12.34 -2.65
N ASN A 3 -17.56 -11.09 -2.20
CA ASN A 3 -16.29 -10.42 -1.92
C ASN A 3 -15.51 -11.22 -0.87
N THR A 4 -14.35 -11.74 -1.22
CA THR A 4 -13.41 -12.33 -0.26
C THR A 4 -12.92 -11.19 0.66
N PRO A 5 -13.16 -11.27 1.97
CA PRO A 5 -12.80 -10.17 2.85
C PRO A 5 -11.28 -9.95 2.81
N ASN A 6 -10.88 -8.76 2.36
CA ASN A 6 -9.51 -8.25 2.32
C ASN A 6 -8.61 -8.77 1.19
N THR A 7 -9.14 -9.48 0.18
CA THR A 7 -8.33 -9.97 -0.93
C THR A 7 -9.02 -9.64 -2.24
N ASP A 8 -8.34 -8.87 -3.10
CA ASP A 8 -8.82 -8.58 -4.44
C ASP A 8 -8.29 -9.62 -5.44
N ILE A 9 -7.05 -10.07 -5.24
CA ILE A 9 -6.38 -11.06 -6.11
C ILE A 9 -5.78 -12.15 -5.23
N LEU A 10 -6.05 -13.41 -5.59
CA LEU A 10 -5.36 -14.58 -5.07
C LEU A 10 -4.37 -15.06 -6.15
N CYS A 11 -3.09 -15.07 -5.83
CA CYS A 11 -2.03 -15.51 -6.75
C CYS A 11 -1.45 -16.83 -6.26
N SER A 12 -1.26 -17.79 -7.15
CA SER A 12 -0.69 -19.10 -6.83
C SER A 12 0.57 -19.39 -7.63
N ASN A 13 1.37 -20.35 -7.17
CA ASN A 13 2.33 -21.02 -8.03
C ASN A 13 1.62 -21.84 -9.12
N ILE A 14 2.39 -22.31 -10.11
CA ILE A 14 1.86 -23.08 -11.25
C ILE A 14 1.16 -24.37 -10.77
N GLU A 15 1.72 -25.01 -9.74
CA GLU A 15 1.19 -26.25 -9.17
C GLU A 15 -0.07 -26.02 -8.30
N GLY A 16 -0.40 -24.77 -7.95
CA GLY A 16 -1.58 -24.45 -7.13
C GLY A 16 -1.48 -24.93 -5.68
N THR A 17 -0.27 -25.10 -5.16
CA THR A 17 0.00 -25.57 -3.78
C THR A 17 0.35 -24.45 -2.83
N ARG A 18 0.68 -23.26 -3.36
CA ARG A 18 1.12 -22.08 -2.63
C ARG A 18 0.35 -20.88 -3.11
N PHE A 19 0.01 -19.99 -2.17
CA PHE A 19 -0.85 -18.86 -2.44
C PHE A 19 -0.39 -17.62 -1.68
N VAL A 20 -0.50 -16.48 -2.35
CA VAL A 20 -0.43 -15.17 -1.72
C VAL A 20 -1.72 -14.40 -1.95
N HIS A 21 -2.10 -13.63 -0.95
CA HIS A 21 -3.25 -12.73 -0.97
C HIS A 21 -2.78 -11.34 -1.34
N VAL A 22 -3.46 -10.68 -2.28
CA VAL A 22 -3.14 -9.32 -2.69
C VAL A 22 -4.36 -8.43 -2.55
N GLN A 23 -4.18 -7.31 -1.85
CA GLN A 23 -5.12 -6.19 -1.83
C GLN A 23 -4.54 -5.07 -2.70
N VAL A 24 -5.35 -4.55 -3.62
CA VAL A 24 -4.96 -3.54 -4.59
C VAL A 24 -5.54 -2.19 -4.21
N LYS A 25 -4.74 -1.14 -4.39
CA LYS A 25 -5.20 0.25 -4.38
C LYS A 25 -4.58 0.98 -5.56
N THR A 26 -5.35 1.85 -6.19
CA THR A 26 -4.89 2.58 -7.38
C THR A 26 -4.68 4.05 -7.06
N PHE A 27 -3.80 4.69 -7.82
CA PHE A 27 -3.58 6.12 -7.79
C PHE A 27 -3.22 6.60 -9.21
N VAL A 28 -3.29 7.91 -9.44
CA VAL A 28 -2.79 8.51 -10.69
C VAL A 28 -1.31 8.88 -10.48
N PRO A 29 -0.38 8.39 -11.32
CA PRO A 29 1.04 8.75 -11.25
C PRO A 29 1.26 10.27 -11.23
N GLY A 30 2.23 10.73 -10.44
CA GLY A 30 2.47 12.15 -10.17
C GLY A 30 1.62 12.74 -9.03
N GLY A 31 0.59 12.01 -8.57
CA GLY A 31 -0.13 12.34 -7.35
C GLY A 31 0.76 12.16 -6.11
N ARG A 32 0.54 12.99 -5.08
CA ARG A 32 1.33 12.96 -3.84
C ARG A 32 1.03 11.76 -2.94
N THR A 33 -0.15 11.17 -3.07
CA THR A 33 -0.70 10.22 -2.08
C THR A 33 -1.56 9.16 -2.75
N CYS A 34 -1.50 7.94 -2.23
CA CYS A 34 -2.51 6.92 -2.46
C CYS A 34 -3.36 6.75 -1.19
N SER A 35 -4.66 6.98 -1.30
CA SER A 35 -5.59 6.81 -0.19
C SER A 35 -5.87 5.33 0.05
N VAL A 36 -5.65 4.90 1.28
CA VAL A 36 -5.91 3.55 1.76
C VAL A 36 -6.88 3.60 2.95
N GLY A 37 -7.45 2.46 3.34
CA GLY A 37 -8.41 2.40 4.46
C GLY A 37 -7.76 1.87 5.75
N MET A 38 -8.48 1.92 6.87
CA MET A 38 -8.05 1.40 8.19
C MET A 38 -7.49 -0.03 8.15
N LYS A 39 -7.89 -0.87 7.19
CA LYS A 39 -7.33 -2.22 7.00
C LYS A 39 -5.82 -2.21 6.77
N SER A 40 -5.27 -1.14 6.21
CA SER A 40 -3.84 -0.98 5.95
C SER A 40 -2.98 -0.92 7.21
N GLU A 41 -3.59 -0.70 8.39
CA GLU A 41 -2.92 -0.75 9.70
C GLU A 41 -2.82 -2.17 10.28
N LYS A 42 -3.47 -3.15 9.63
CA LYS A 42 -3.49 -4.53 10.11
C LYS A 42 -2.49 -5.38 9.31
N ASN A 43 -1.70 -6.17 10.03
CA ASN A 43 -0.88 -7.20 9.43
C ASN A 43 -1.72 -8.48 9.24
N PHE A 44 -1.89 -8.91 7.99
CA PHE A 44 -2.66 -10.11 7.63
C PHE A 44 -1.80 -11.36 7.46
N GLY A 45 -0.51 -11.30 7.79
CA GLY A 45 0.42 -12.41 7.71
C GLY A 45 1.40 -12.31 6.55
N GLU A 46 2.36 -13.23 6.53
CA GLU A 46 3.53 -13.17 5.64
C GLU A 46 3.21 -13.39 4.15
N ASN A 47 2.10 -14.05 3.85
CA ASN A 47 1.65 -14.32 2.48
C ASN A 47 0.65 -13.28 1.97
N PHE A 48 0.55 -12.13 2.64
CA PHE A 48 -0.34 -11.04 2.24
C PHE A 48 0.47 -9.83 1.80
N PHE A 49 0.07 -9.26 0.66
CA PHE A 49 0.71 -8.10 0.05
C PHE A 49 -0.30 -7.01 -0.29
N TRP A 50 0.17 -5.78 -0.23
CA TRP A 50 -0.49 -4.63 -0.81
C TRP A 50 0.19 -4.30 -2.13
N VAL A 51 -0.60 -4.10 -3.18
CA VAL A 51 -0.11 -3.60 -4.47
C VAL A 51 -0.74 -2.24 -4.72
N LEU A 52 0.10 -1.21 -4.78
CA LEU A 52 -0.31 0.13 -5.18
C LEU A 52 -0.05 0.30 -6.68
N GLY A 53 -1.11 0.40 -7.47
CA GLY A 53 -1.06 0.54 -8.93
C GLY A 53 -1.28 1.98 -9.38
N GLY A 54 -0.21 2.62 -9.83
CA GLY A 54 -0.25 3.89 -10.54
C GLY A 54 -0.75 3.68 -11.96
N ILE A 55 -1.99 4.09 -12.23
CA ILE A 55 -2.61 3.99 -13.55
C ILE A 55 -2.57 5.39 -14.19
N PRO A 56 -1.83 5.57 -15.30
CA PRO A 56 -1.80 6.85 -16.00
C PRO A 56 -3.17 7.17 -16.60
N GLU A 57 -3.48 8.46 -16.71
CA GLU A 57 -4.67 8.89 -17.43
C GLU A 57 -4.58 8.49 -18.91
N PRO A 58 -5.72 8.28 -19.59
CA PRO A 58 -5.73 8.06 -21.04
C PRO A 58 -4.91 9.12 -21.77
N GLU A 59 -4.17 8.69 -22.81
CA GLU A 59 -3.32 9.56 -23.66
C GLU A 59 -2.09 10.18 -22.96
N SER A 60 -1.92 9.93 -21.66
CA SER A 60 -0.69 10.28 -20.94
C SER A 60 0.52 9.49 -21.45
N LYS A 61 1.69 10.12 -21.41
CA LYS A 61 3.00 9.47 -21.68
C LYS A 61 3.62 8.84 -20.43
N SER A 62 2.98 8.95 -19.27
CA SER A 62 3.47 8.38 -18.03
C SER A 62 3.34 6.85 -18.04
N ASP A 63 4.35 6.17 -17.51
CA ASP A 63 4.31 4.72 -17.34
C ASP A 63 3.38 4.31 -16.20
N PHE A 64 2.97 3.04 -16.23
CA PHE A 64 2.39 2.38 -15.05
C PHE A 64 3.44 2.26 -13.95
N VAL A 65 3.01 2.47 -12.71
CA VAL A 65 3.89 2.38 -11.54
C VAL A 65 3.32 1.34 -10.58
N TYR A 66 4.15 0.46 -10.04
CA TYR A 66 3.70 -0.54 -9.07
C TYR A 66 4.59 -0.52 -7.84
N TYR A 67 3.97 -0.50 -6.66
CA TYR A 67 4.66 -0.73 -5.39
C TYR A 67 4.11 -2.01 -4.76
N VAL A 68 4.99 -2.97 -4.49
CA VAL A 68 4.65 -4.29 -3.93
C VAL A 68 5.13 -4.37 -2.49
N ILE A 69 4.19 -4.25 -1.54
CA ILE A 69 4.51 -3.98 -0.13
C ILE A 69 4.01 -5.15 0.73
N PRO A 70 4.88 -5.79 1.55
CA PRO A 70 4.43 -6.81 2.50
C PRO A 70 3.42 -6.25 3.51
N SER A 71 2.45 -7.08 3.94
CA SER A 71 1.42 -6.64 4.88
C SER A 71 1.97 -6.12 6.20
N SER A 72 3.08 -6.70 6.69
CA SER A 72 3.73 -6.29 7.93
C SER A 72 4.33 -4.89 7.84
N VAL A 73 4.96 -4.57 6.71
CA VAL A 73 5.54 -3.24 6.44
C VAL A 73 4.42 -2.20 6.33
N MET A 74 3.42 -2.48 5.51
CA MET A 74 2.28 -1.57 5.33
C MET A 74 1.60 -1.24 6.66
N ALA A 75 1.28 -2.27 7.46
CA ALA A 75 0.67 -2.13 8.77
C ALA A 75 1.48 -1.21 9.69
N LYS A 76 2.76 -1.53 9.83
CA LYS A 76 3.67 -0.80 10.70
C LYS A 76 3.79 0.67 10.29
N GLU A 77 4.09 0.94 9.02
CA GLU A 77 4.42 2.29 8.59
C GLU A 77 3.17 3.19 8.48
N ILE A 78 2.01 2.63 8.12
CA ILE A 78 0.76 3.40 8.10
C ILE A 78 0.29 3.74 9.51
N SER A 79 0.31 2.79 10.44
CA SER A 79 -0.07 3.07 11.83
C SER A 79 0.80 4.15 12.45
N LYS A 80 2.12 4.09 12.22
CA LYS A 80 3.06 5.12 12.69
C LYS A 80 2.79 6.48 12.07
N ALA A 81 2.63 6.54 10.74
CA ALA A 81 2.41 7.79 10.04
C ALA A 81 1.08 8.44 10.43
N HIS A 82 0.01 7.65 10.60
CA HIS A 82 -1.29 8.15 11.04
C HIS A 82 -1.25 8.67 12.48
N GLN A 83 -0.62 7.93 13.39
CA GLN A 83 -0.45 8.36 14.78
C GLN A 83 0.35 9.67 14.87
N ALA A 84 1.47 9.76 14.14
CA ALA A 84 2.29 10.97 14.12
C ALA A 84 1.54 12.16 13.49
N TRP A 85 0.68 11.92 12.50
CA TRP A 85 -0.21 12.95 11.96
C TRP A 85 -1.22 13.43 13.00
N LEU A 86 -1.88 12.53 13.74
CA LEU A 86 -2.83 12.89 14.80
C LEU A 86 -2.19 13.73 15.91
N GLU A 87 -0.95 13.42 16.28
CA GLU A 87 -0.19 14.13 17.31
C GLU A 87 0.35 15.48 16.83
N SER A 88 0.42 15.69 15.51
CA SER A 88 0.92 16.94 14.94
C SER A 88 -0.16 18.03 14.91
N PRO A 89 0.19 19.29 15.18
CA PRO A 89 -0.74 20.39 14.95
C PRO A 89 -0.98 20.56 13.44
N GLY A 90 -2.24 20.73 13.07
CA GLY A 90 -2.61 21.09 11.71
C GLY A 90 -2.06 22.45 11.30
N LYS A 91 -2.23 22.81 10.03
CA LYS A 91 -1.65 24.04 9.44
C LYS A 91 -1.98 25.34 10.20
N LYS A 92 -3.11 25.41 10.93
CA LYS A 92 -3.50 26.56 11.76
C LYS A 92 -3.33 26.31 13.26
N GLY A 93 -2.56 25.30 13.65
CA GLY A 93 -2.33 24.92 15.04
C GLY A 93 -3.44 24.06 15.66
N GLN A 94 -4.49 23.73 14.91
CA GLN A 94 -5.60 22.92 15.40
C GLN A 94 -5.27 21.42 15.40
N GLU A 95 -5.81 20.68 16.36
CA GLU A 95 -5.70 19.22 16.40
C GLU A 95 -6.35 18.56 15.18
N HIS A 96 -5.82 17.40 14.80
CA HIS A 96 -6.39 16.58 13.73
C HIS A 96 -7.53 15.70 14.25
N ASN A 97 -8.63 15.63 13.50
CA ASN A 97 -9.72 14.70 13.78
C ASN A 97 -9.41 13.34 13.15
N ASP A 98 -9.49 12.27 13.95
CA ASP A 98 -9.35 10.92 13.42
C ASP A 98 -10.46 10.58 12.42
N SER A 99 -10.11 9.82 11.39
CA SER A 99 -10.99 9.44 10.29
C SER A 99 -10.72 8.01 9.85
N MET A 100 -11.52 7.45 8.94
CA MET A 100 -11.27 6.10 8.41
C MET A 100 -10.21 6.07 7.29
N ILE A 101 -9.70 7.24 6.88
CA ILE A 101 -8.75 7.37 5.78
C ILE A 101 -7.33 7.24 6.32
N ARG A 102 -6.53 6.48 5.60
CA ARG A 102 -5.08 6.35 5.77
C ARG A 102 -4.40 6.69 4.46
N ILE A 103 -3.15 7.11 4.51
CA ILE A 103 -2.45 7.63 3.34
C ILE A 103 -1.08 6.96 3.22
N VAL A 104 -0.79 6.43 2.03
CA VAL A 104 0.58 6.19 1.61
C VAL A 104 1.06 7.42 0.86
N THR A 105 2.15 8.03 1.31
CA THR A 105 2.80 9.12 0.57
C THR A 105 3.64 8.53 -0.56
N LEU A 106 3.50 9.10 -1.76
CA LEU A 106 4.13 8.61 -2.98
C LEU A 106 5.39 9.43 -3.30
N PRO A 107 6.42 8.81 -3.94
CA PRO A 107 7.64 9.51 -4.34
C PRO A 107 7.33 10.69 -5.27
N PRO A 108 8.13 11.76 -5.23
CA PRO A 108 9.40 11.92 -4.50
C PRO A 108 9.22 12.33 -3.02
N HIS A 109 8.01 12.23 -2.47
CA HIS A 109 7.72 12.58 -1.09
C HIS A 109 7.78 11.36 -0.18
N THR A 110 8.09 11.58 1.09
CA THR A 110 8.07 10.57 2.15
C THR A 110 6.89 10.80 3.09
N SER A 111 6.52 9.76 3.83
CA SER A 111 5.49 9.86 4.87
C SER A 111 5.87 10.86 5.96
N PHE A 112 4.91 11.15 6.85
CA PHE A 112 5.14 12.01 8.03
C PHE A 112 6.25 11.48 8.95
N THR A 113 6.51 10.17 8.91
CA THR A 113 7.57 9.49 9.66
C THR A 113 8.83 9.24 8.84
N GLY A 114 8.90 9.77 7.61
CA GLY A 114 10.06 9.63 6.72
C GLY A 114 10.11 8.32 5.94
N TRP A 115 9.06 7.49 5.97
CA TRP A 115 9.02 6.26 5.17
C TRP A 115 8.91 6.59 3.68
N ASP A 116 9.81 6.02 2.87
CA ASP A 116 9.78 6.09 1.42
C ASP A 116 9.30 4.76 0.83
N VAL A 117 8.21 4.80 0.06
CA VAL A 117 7.63 3.62 -0.60
C VAL A 117 8.40 3.23 -1.87
N SER A 118 9.31 4.07 -2.36
CA SER A 118 10.13 3.80 -3.55
C SER A 118 10.95 2.51 -3.44
N GLU A 119 11.34 2.12 -2.23
CA GLU A 119 12.03 0.85 -1.93
C GLU A 119 11.26 -0.40 -2.39
N TYR A 120 9.94 -0.27 -2.58
CA TYR A 120 9.02 -1.34 -3.00
C TYR A 120 8.61 -1.26 -4.47
N GLN A 121 9.21 -0.35 -5.25
CA GLN A 121 8.86 -0.19 -6.66
C GLN A 121 9.24 -1.45 -7.46
N ASN A 122 8.26 -2.02 -8.17
CA ASN A 122 8.40 -3.24 -8.98
C ASN A 122 9.03 -4.44 -8.22
N ARG A 123 8.91 -4.50 -6.89
CA ARG A 123 9.43 -5.59 -6.05
C ARG A 123 8.56 -6.86 -6.11
N TRP A 124 8.23 -7.29 -7.32
CA TRP A 124 7.48 -8.52 -7.59
C TRP A 124 8.21 -9.78 -7.11
N ASP A 125 9.54 -9.71 -7.01
CA ASP A 125 10.40 -10.75 -6.44
C ASP A 125 9.98 -11.17 -5.03
N LEU A 126 9.41 -10.26 -4.24
CA LEU A 126 8.90 -10.57 -2.89
C LEU A 126 7.74 -11.55 -2.91
N ILE A 127 6.85 -11.44 -3.90
CA ILE A 127 5.75 -12.38 -4.11
C ILE A 127 6.31 -13.69 -4.68
N GLU A 128 7.19 -13.62 -5.68
CA GLU A 128 7.78 -14.81 -6.29
C GLU A 128 8.50 -15.69 -5.27
N GLN A 129 9.22 -15.09 -4.31
CA GLN A 129 9.90 -15.83 -3.26
C GLN A 129 8.92 -16.68 -2.44
N LYS A 130 7.77 -16.10 -2.05
CA LYS A 130 6.71 -16.81 -1.30
C LYS A 130 6.04 -17.94 -2.08
N LEU A 131 6.17 -17.95 -3.40
CA LEU A 131 5.63 -18.99 -4.26
C LEU A 131 6.65 -20.09 -4.60
N LYS A 132 7.94 -19.88 -4.32
CA LYS A 132 9.03 -20.86 -4.55
C LYS A 132 9.36 -21.67 -3.31
N GLU A 133 9.54 -20.99 -2.17
CA GLU A 133 9.68 -21.61 -0.83
C GLU A 133 8.45 -22.41 -0.52
#